data_AF-A0A1B0ADA8-F1
#
_entry.id   AF-A0A1B0ADA8-F1
#
_cell.length_a   1.000
_cell.length_b   1.000
_cell.length_c   1.000
_cell.angle_alpha   90.00
_cell.angle_beta   90.00
_cell.angle_gamma   90.00
#
_symmetry.space_group_name_H-M   'P 1'
#
loop_
_entity.id
_entity.type
_entity.pdbx_description
1 polymer ?
#
loop_
_entity_poly.entity_id
_entity_poly.type
_entity_poly.pdbx_seq_one_letter_code
_entity_poly.pdbx_strand_id
1 'polypeptide(L)'
;MFFKQWLPKAGDALPSLNGLSRHFTVQQYTFAAIGLDPKSLQRPIFNKILAVVPMLGLFSLVIPMIGYASLYKSDILKVTDGLSPVWEGVLALAKFFYFIWNREKVIQLLRKIWIKNLEGKESEK
;
A
#
# COMPACT_ATOMS: atom_id res chain seq x y z
N MET A 1 11.21 18.48 8.42
CA MET A 1 10.15 19.38 7.90
C MET A 1 10.05 19.40 6.35
N PHE A 2 10.73 18.50 5.63
CA PHE A 2 10.82 18.52 4.15
C PHE A 2 9.78 17.67 3.40
N PHE A 3 9.02 16.82 4.08
CA PHE A 3 8.16 15.83 3.42
C PHE A 3 6.75 16.33 3.06
N LYS A 4 6.34 17.52 3.51
CA LYS A 4 5.00 18.07 3.28
C LYS A 4 4.72 18.44 1.82
N GLN A 5 5.76 18.65 1.03
CA GLN A 5 5.67 19.16 -0.34
C GLN A 5 5.41 18.06 -1.40
N TRP A 6 5.65 16.79 -1.05
CA TRP A 6 5.50 15.63 -1.94
C TRP A 6 4.13 14.96 -1.90
N LEU A 7 3.28 15.33 -0.93
CA LEU A 7 1.94 14.77 -0.83
C LEU A 7 1.01 15.49 -1.82
N PRO A 8 0.33 14.77 -2.72
CA PRO A 8 -0.64 15.39 -3.61
C PRO A 8 -1.73 16.08 -2.78
N LYS A 9 -2.01 17.33 -3.12
CA LYS A 9 -3.17 18.07 -2.61
C LYS A 9 -4.25 18.02 -3.66
N ALA A 10 -5.05 16.95 -3.65
CA ALA A 10 -6.28 16.96 -4.40
C ALA A 10 -7.24 18.02 -3.82
N GLY A 11 -8.03 18.67 -4.67
CA GLY A 11 -8.97 19.71 -4.23
C GLY A 11 -10.06 19.20 -3.27
N ASP A 12 -10.27 17.88 -3.24
CA ASP A 12 -11.19 17.18 -2.34
C ASP A 12 -10.49 16.54 -1.12
N ALA A 13 -9.21 16.83 -0.89
CA ALA A 13 -8.43 16.20 0.16
C ALA A 13 -8.94 16.54 1.56
N LEU A 14 -9.04 15.53 2.44
CA LEU A 14 -9.44 15.71 3.84
C LEU A 14 -8.48 16.67 4.57
N PRO A 15 -9.01 17.51 5.49
CA PRO A 15 -8.21 18.48 6.22
C PRO A 15 -7.05 17.81 6.96
N SER A 16 -5.92 18.51 7.05
CA SER A 16 -4.79 18.02 7.83
C SER A 16 -5.17 18.00 9.29
N LEU A 17 -5.21 16.82 9.91
CA LEU A 17 -5.35 16.74 11.36
C LEU A 17 -4.13 17.34 12.02
N ASN A 18 -4.33 18.49 12.67
CA ASN A 18 -3.41 18.97 13.67
C ASN A 18 -3.49 18.02 14.87
N GLY A 19 -2.50 17.13 15.00
CA GLY A 19 -2.36 16.19 16.12
C GLY A 19 -2.64 14.72 15.82
N LEU A 20 -2.65 14.25 14.58
CA LEU A 20 -2.94 12.84 14.26
C LEU A 20 -1.82 11.87 14.68
N SER A 21 -2.24 10.71 15.16
CA SER A 21 -1.40 9.54 15.44
C SER A 21 -0.43 9.25 14.30
N ARG A 22 0.85 9.03 14.65
CA ARG A 22 1.97 8.75 13.74
C ARG A 22 1.65 7.66 12.70
N HIS A 23 0.75 6.73 13.03
CA HIS A 23 0.31 5.64 12.16
C HIS A 23 -0.36 6.11 10.86
N PHE A 24 -1.24 7.11 10.90
CA PHE A 24 -1.93 7.60 9.69
C PHE A 24 -1.01 8.40 8.78
N THR A 25 -0.05 9.11 9.36
CA THR A 25 0.98 9.80 8.60
C THR A 25 1.85 8.80 7.84
N VAL A 26 2.29 7.72 8.50
CA VAL A 26 3.05 6.65 7.84
C VAL A 26 2.24 6.00 6.74
N GLN A 27 0.98 5.65 6.99
CA GLN A 27 0.09 5.09 5.96
C GLN A 27 -0.03 6.02 4.75
N GLN A 28 -0.24 7.32 4.97
CA GLN A 28 -0.35 8.29 3.88
C GLN A 28 0.93 8.34 3.04
N TYR A 29 2.11 8.29 3.67
CA TYR A 29 3.38 8.23 2.95
C TYR A 29 3.56 6.92 2.19
N THR A 30 3.21 5.78 2.80
CA THR A 30 3.29 4.48 2.13
C THR A 30 2.42 4.45 0.88
N PHE A 31 1.18 4.93 0.96
CA PHE A 31 0.31 5.04 -0.21
C PHE A 31 0.85 6.03 -1.25
N ALA A 32 1.36 7.19 -0.82
CA ALA A 32 1.95 8.15 -1.74
C ALA A 32 3.19 7.61 -2.47
N ALA A 33 4.03 6.81 -1.79
CA ALA A 33 5.21 6.19 -2.37
C ALA A 33 4.86 5.20 -3.51
N ILE A 34 3.69 4.57 -3.44
CA ILE A 34 3.15 3.68 -4.49
C ILE A 34 2.20 4.41 -5.46
N GLY A 35 2.21 5.74 -5.48
CA GLY A 35 1.45 6.53 -6.45
C GLY A 35 -0.04 6.69 -6.14
N LEU A 36 -0.45 6.40 -4.90
CA LEU A 36 -1.84 6.48 -4.44
C LEU A 36 -2.07 7.66 -3.50
N ASP A 37 -3.22 8.32 -3.66
CA ASP A 37 -3.69 9.33 -2.72
C ASP A 37 -4.89 8.80 -1.92
N PRO A 38 -4.70 8.38 -0.66
CA PRO A 38 -5.79 7.89 0.19
C PRO A 38 -6.73 9.01 0.62
N LYS A 39 -6.38 10.28 0.38
CA LYS A 39 -7.21 11.44 0.71
C LYS A 39 -8.08 11.91 -0.44
N SER A 40 -7.90 11.45 -1.68
CA SER A 40 -8.73 11.87 -2.82
C SER A 40 -9.66 10.75 -3.27
N LEU A 41 -10.95 11.05 -3.43
CA LEU A 41 -11.92 10.14 -4.07
C LEU A 41 -11.90 10.30 -5.59
N GLN A 42 -11.59 11.50 -6.09
CA GLN A 42 -11.61 11.78 -7.53
C GLN A 42 -10.37 11.26 -8.26
N ARG A 43 -9.20 11.30 -7.63
CA ARG A 43 -7.93 10.82 -8.21
C ARG A 43 -7.16 9.93 -7.22
N PRO A 44 -7.67 8.73 -6.94
CA PRO A 44 -7.04 7.81 -5.99
C PRO A 44 -5.66 7.31 -6.46
N ILE A 45 -5.39 7.31 -7.77
CA ILE A 45 -4.08 7.03 -8.37
C ILE A 45 -3.60 8.31 -9.04
N PHE A 46 -2.65 9.00 -8.43
CA PHE A 46 -2.08 10.22 -9.01
C PHE A 46 -0.88 9.89 -9.92
N ASN A 47 -0.22 8.75 -9.71
CA ASN A 47 0.91 8.32 -10.53
C ASN A 47 0.86 6.80 -10.79
N LYS A 48 0.48 6.44 -12.03
CA LYS A 48 0.40 5.03 -12.47
C LYS A 48 1.75 4.34 -12.51
N ILE A 49 2.84 5.06 -12.79
CA ILE A 49 4.19 4.49 -12.86
C ILE A 49 4.63 4.03 -11.48
N LEU A 50 4.43 4.88 -10.46
CA LEU A 50 4.73 4.53 -9.07
C LEU A 50 3.88 3.35 -8.55
N ALA A 51 2.70 3.11 -9.12
CA ALA A 51 1.90 1.93 -8.78
C ALA A 51 2.39 0.64 -9.48
N VAL A 52 3.03 0.76 -10.65
CA VAL A 52 3.53 -0.37 -11.44
C VAL A 52 4.91 -0.82 -10.95
N VAL A 53 5.76 0.10 -10.51
CA VAL A 53 7.12 -0.20 -10.03
C VAL A 53 7.16 -1.27 -8.92
N PRO A 54 6.32 -1.21 -7.87
CA PRO A 54 6.27 -2.25 -6.85
C PRO A 54 5.85 -3.63 -7.41
N MET A 55 4.92 -3.65 -8.38
CA MET A 55 4.52 -4.90 -9.03
C MET A 55 5.68 -5.52 -9.80
N LEU A 56 6.40 -4.72 -10.59
CA LEU A 56 7.58 -5.19 -11.33
C LEU A 56 8.69 -5.68 -10.38
N GLY A 57 8.91 -4.98 -9.26
CA GLY A 57 9.82 -5.40 -8.21
C GLY A 57 9.45 -6.77 -7.63
N LEU A 58 8.17 -7.00 -7.34
CA LEU A 58 7.69 -8.31 -6.86
C LEU A 58 7.90 -9.42 -7.90
N PHE A 59 7.62 -9.18 -9.18
CA PHE A 59 7.90 -10.16 -10.24
C PHE A 59 9.39 -10.49 -10.33
N SER A 60 10.26 -9.48 -10.23
CA SER A 60 11.72 -9.67 -10.27
C SER A 60 12.26 -10.51 -9.12
N LEU A 61 11.53 -10.58 -7.99
CA LEU A 61 11.86 -11.42 -6.83
C LEU A 61 11.26 -12.83 -6.94
N VAL A 62 10.00 -12.93 -7.36
CA VAL A 62 9.26 -14.21 -7.39
C VAL A 62 9.80 -15.15 -8.48
N ILE A 63 10.10 -14.63 -9.68
CA ILE A 63 10.60 -15.44 -10.80
C ILE A 63 11.89 -16.20 -10.47
N PRO A 64 12.96 -15.57 -9.96
CA PRO A 64 14.19 -16.29 -9.62
C PRO A 64 14.00 -17.27 -8.46
N MET A 65 13.12 -16.97 -7.49
CA MET A 65 12.85 -17.90 -6.38
C MET A 65 12.09 -19.16 -6.83
N ILE A 66 11.17 -19.03 -7.79
CA ILE A 66 10.54 -20.20 -8.45
C ILE A 66 11.60 -21.02 -9.19
N GLY A 67 12.53 -20.37 -9.89
CA GLY A 67 13.66 -21.02 -10.55
C GLY A 67 14.56 -21.78 -9.57
N TYR A 68 14.90 -21.15 -8.45
CA TYR A 68 15.68 -21.75 -7.37
C TYR A 68 14.97 -22.98 -6.78
N ALA A 69 13.70 -22.85 -6.37
CA ALA A 69 12.93 -23.99 -5.86
C ALA A 69 12.80 -25.12 -6.90
N SER A 70 12.73 -24.79 -8.18
CA SER A 70 12.66 -25.77 -9.27
C SER A 70 13.98 -26.52 -9.52
N LEU A 71 15.13 -25.89 -9.23
CA LEU A 71 16.44 -26.51 -9.38
C LEU A 71 16.70 -27.53 -8.26
N TYR A 72 16.22 -27.26 -7.04
CA TYR A 72 16.46 -28.07 -5.85
C TYR A 72 15.30 -28.98 -5.46
N LYS A 73 14.45 -29.41 -6.42
CA LYS A 73 13.23 -30.21 -6.17
C LYS A 73 13.44 -31.49 -5.33
N SER A 74 14.65 -32.06 -5.35
CA SER A 74 15.02 -33.24 -4.57
C SER A 74 15.31 -32.96 -3.09
N ASP A 75 15.57 -31.71 -2.74
CA ASP A 75 15.91 -31.25 -1.39
C ASP A 75 14.73 -30.45 -0.82
N ILE A 76 13.84 -31.17 -0.12
CA ILE A 76 12.58 -30.61 0.41
C ILE A 76 12.82 -29.35 1.25
N LEU A 77 13.93 -29.29 2.01
CA LEU A 77 14.25 -28.14 2.86
C LEU A 77 14.49 -26.89 2.00
N LYS A 78 15.31 -26.98 0.96
CA LYS A 78 15.58 -25.85 0.06
C LYS A 78 14.37 -25.43 -0.76
N VAL A 79 13.51 -26.38 -1.11
CA VAL A 79 12.26 -26.11 -1.81
C VAL A 79 11.31 -25.32 -0.92
N THR A 80 11.16 -25.70 0.34
CA THR A 80 10.32 -24.98 1.31
C THR A 80 10.85 -23.57 1.57
N ASP A 81 12.16 -23.42 1.75
CA ASP A 81 12.80 -22.11 1.93
C ASP A 81 12.60 -21.21 0.70
N GLY A 82 12.64 -21.77 -0.51
CA GLY A 82 12.38 -21.04 -1.75
C GLY A 82 10.90 -20.71 -1.98
N LEU A 83 9.98 -21.58 -1.55
CA LEU A 83 8.54 -21.40 -1.71
C LEU A 83 7.94 -20.37 -0.74
N SER A 84 8.51 -20.21 0.45
CA SER A 84 8.03 -19.23 1.44
C SER A 84 7.95 -17.80 0.87
N PRO A 85 9.03 -17.21 0.31
CA PRO A 85 8.97 -15.89 -0.30
C PRO A 85 8.14 -15.84 -1.59
N VAL A 86 8.00 -16.97 -2.30
CA VAL A 86 7.08 -17.06 -3.45
C VAL A 86 5.64 -16.86 -2.99
N TRP A 87 5.23 -17.52 -1.91
CA TRP A 87 3.89 -17.37 -1.34
C TRP A 87 3.64 -15.97 -0.80
N GLU A 88 4.63 -15.36 -0.13
CA GLU A 88 4.53 -13.97 0.31
C GLU A 88 4.37 -13.00 -0.87
N GLY A 89 5.14 -13.21 -1.94
CA GLY A 89 5.04 -12.43 -3.17
C GLY A 89 3.67 -12.57 -3.86
N VAL A 90 3.15 -13.80 -3.95
CA VAL A 90 1.81 -14.08 -4.50
C VAL A 90 0.73 -13.39 -3.66
N LEU A 91 0.80 -13.47 -2.33
CA LEU A 91 -0.14 -12.79 -1.44
C LEU A 91 -0.05 -11.26 -1.55
N ALA A 92 1.16 -10.71 -1.66
CA ALA A 92 1.36 -9.28 -1.84
C ALA A 92 0.76 -8.79 -3.17
N LEU A 93 1.01 -9.52 -4.28
CA LEU A 93 0.41 -9.24 -5.59
C LEU A 93 -1.12 -9.32 -5.54
N ALA A 94 -1.68 -10.36 -4.90
CA ALA A 94 -3.12 -10.53 -4.76
C ALA A 94 -3.76 -9.37 -3.97
N LYS A 95 -3.16 -8.96 -2.84
CA LYS A 95 -3.62 -7.81 -2.06
C LYS A 95 -3.55 -6.52 -2.85
N PHE A 96 -2.47 -6.29 -3.57
CA PHE A 96 -2.29 -5.08 -4.37
C PHE A 96 -3.30 -5.02 -5.52
N PHE A 97 -3.52 -6.15 -6.20
CA PHE A 97 -4.52 -6.25 -7.26
C PHE A 97 -5.94 -6.05 -6.72
N TYR A 98 -6.29 -6.70 -5.62
CA TYR A 98 -7.57 -6.53 -4.94
C TYR A 98 -7.79 -5.07 -4.52
N PHE A 99 -6.75 -4.42 -4.01
CA PHE A 99 -6.78 -3.01 -3.65
C PHE A 99 -7.04 -2.12 -4.87
N ILE A 100 -6.34 -2.32 -5.99
CA ILE A 100 -6.56 -1.53 -7.23
C ILE A 100 -7.97 -1.76 -7.79
N TRP A 101 -8.44 -3.01 -7.77
CA TRP A 101 -9.77 -3.39 -8.24
C TRP A 101 -10.88 -2.74 -7.41
N ASN A 102 -10.75 -2.76 -6.08
CA ASN A 102 -11.73 -2.22 -5.15
C ASN A 102 -11.35 -0.84 -4.59
N ARG A 103 -10.47 -0.11 -5.29
CA ARG A 103 -9.80 1.11 -4.79
C ARG A 103 -10.75 2.15 -4.19
N GLU A 104 -11.90 2.36 -4.83
CA GLU A 104 -12.89 3.35 -4.40
C GLU A 104 -13.51 2.96 -3.07
N LYS A 105 -13.86 1.68 -2.89
CA LYS A 105 -14.41 1.16 -1.63
C LYS A 105 -13.39 1.25 -0.50
N VAL A 106 -12.13 0.90 -0.77
CA VAL A 106 -11.06 0.94 0.24
C VAL A 106 -10.77 2.37 0.68
N ILE A 107 -10.72 3.32 -0.27
CA ILE A 107 -10.50 4.73 0.05
C ILE A 107 -11.69 5.33 0.80
N GLN A 108 -12.92 4.97 0.44
CA GLN A 108 -14.10 5.35 1.22
C GLN A 108 -14.03 4.85 2.68
N LEU A 109 -13.60 3.61 2.90
CA LEU A 109 -13.40 3.06 4.25
C LEU A 109 -12.31 3.82 5.01
N LEU A 110 -11.16 4.08 4.38
CA LEU A 110 -10.08 4.87 4.96
C LEU A 110 -10.55 6.27 5.36
N ARG A 111 -11.33 6.94 4.50
CA ARG A 111 -11.93 8.24 4.81
C ARG A 111 -12.90 8.16 5.98
N LYS A 112 -13.76 7.13 6.05
CA LYS A 112 -14.68 6.93 7.19
C LYS A 112 -13.92 6.74 8.51
N ILE A 113 -12.87 5.92 8.49
CA ILE A 113 -11.99 5.72 9.66
C ILE A 113 -11.31 7.04 10.05
N TRP A 114 -10.88 7.83 9.08
CA TRP A 114 -10.24 9.12 9.30
C TRP A 114 -11.19 10.13 9.96
N ILE A 115 -12.44 10.23 9.47
CA ILE A 115 -13.47 11.10 10.04
C ILE A 115 -13.86 10.64 11.45
N LYS A 116 -14.04 9.33 11.66
CA LYS A 116 -14.36 8.80 12.99
C LYS A 116 -13.25 9.07 14.02
N ASN A 117 -11.99 9.03 13.60
CA ASN A 117 -10.86 9.39 14.47
C ASN A 117 -10.78 10.89 14.77
N LEU A 118 -11.28 11.74 13.87
CA LEU A 118 -11.43 13.18 14.13
C LEU A 118 -12.46 13.43 15.22
N GLU A 119 -13.65 12.85 15.05
CA GLU A 119 -14.77 12.98 15.99
C GLU A 119 -14.38 12.51 17.40
N GLY A 120 -13.70 11.37 17.51
CA GLY A 120 -13.24 10.84 18.80
C GLY A 120 -12.25 11.76 19.53
N LYS A 121 -11.41 12.49 18.78
CA LYS A 121 -10.47 13.46 19.38
C LYS A 121 -11.12 14.78 19.78
N GLU A 122 -12.19 15.19 19.10
CA GLU A 122 -12.96 16.36 19.51
C GLU A 122 -13.79 16.08 20.75
N SER A 123 -14.28 14.84 20.94
CA SER A 123 -15.01 14.44 22.16
C SER A 123 -14.14 14.26 23.41
N GLU A 124 -12.82 14.13 23.26
CA GLU A 124 -11.87 14.02 24.38
C GLU A 124 -11.35 15.38 24.88
N LYS A 125 -11.73 16.49 24.24
CA LYS A 125 -11.39 17.86 24.65
C LYS A 125 -12.53 18.54 25.38
#